data_AF-A0A953L363-F1
#
_entry.id   AF-A0A953L363-F1
#
_cell.length_a   1.000
_cell.length_b   1.000
_cell.length_c   1.000
_cell.angle_alpha   90.00
_cell.angle_beta   90.00
_cell.angle_gamma   90.00
#
_symmetry.space_group_name_H-M   'P 1'
#
loop_
_entity.id
_entity.type
_entity.pdbx_description
1 polymer ?
#
loop_
_entity_poly.entity_id
_entity_poly.type
_entity_poly.pdbx_seq_one_letter_code
_entity_poly.pdbx_strand_id
1 'polypeptide(L)'
;MVAITGRLPKREWLGKLLVLALLNFAIFWSLLFVAAYRLPGSIAATLSALQPLAVIVLSTLILRERAPRLAVAAGCTGVAGVALLVLARDVSLDAIGVFAALGSAGAAASGMVYFKKWRMPATVVDMTSWQLVLAGFLLTPTALVAEGVPQSISSTNLAGFIWIGLVGTVCAYLVWFRGITRLGPGVVSLMGMVSPVAAAILAWMYFGQGLSLNEILGITIIFLSLWAGQSAWRRKLLS
;
A
#
# COMPACT_ATOMS: atom_id res chain seq x y z
N MET A 1 -2.13 13.06 -16.85
CA MET A 1 -3.22 12.11 -17.20
C MET A 1 -4.59 12.76 -17.34
N VAL A 2 -5.03 13.67 -16.46
CA VAL A 2 -6.32 14.38 -16.61
C VAL A 2 -6.45 15.12 -17.95
N ALA A 3 -5.36 15.74 -18.43
CA ALA A 3 -5.30 16.38 -19.74
C ALA A 3 -5.47 15.40 -20.93
N ILE A 4 -5.22 14.10 -20.72
CA ILE A 4 -5.32 13.07 -21.76
C ILE A 4 -6.75 12.54 -21.85
N THR A 5 -7.49 12.50 -20.74
CA THR A 5 -8.85 11.93 -20.75
C THR A 5 -9.95 12.97 -20.92
N GLY A 6 -9.69 14.25 -20.61
CA GLY A 6 -10.61 15.37 -20.89
C GLY A 6 -11.99 15.28 -20.24
N ARG A 7 -12.20 14.30 -19.35
CA ARG A 7 -13.50 14.01 -18.74
C ARG A 7 -13.55 14.57 -17.32
N LEU A 8 -14.42 15.57 -17.13
CA LEU A 8 -14.74 16.09 -15.81
C LEU A 8 -15.53 15.04 -15.01
N PRO A 9 -15.18 14.82 -13.72
CA PRO A 9 -15.88 13.89 -12.87
C PRO A 9 -17.28 14.44 -12.61
N LYS A 10 -18.30 13.59 -12.79
CA LYS A 10 -19.69 13.95 -12.48
C LYS A 10 -19.81 14.35 -11.00
N ARG A 11 -20.56 15.42 -10.70
CA ARG A 11 -20.71 15.98 -9.33
C ARG A 11 -21.12 14.95 -8.27
N GLU A 12 -21.93 13.97 -8.65
CA GLU A 12 -22.40 12.88 -7.79
C GLU A 12 -21.27 11.96 -7.26
N TRP A 13 -20.13 11.95 -7.93
CA TRP A 13 -19.01 11.04 -7.62
C TRP A 13 -17.81 11.77 -7.02
N LEU A 14 -17.82 13.10 -7.00
CA LEU A 14 -16.77 13.91 -6.39
C LEU A 14 -16.55 13.54 -4.92
N GLY A 15 -17.62 13.36 -4.14
CA GLY A 15 -17.49 12.98 -2.72
C GLY A 15 -16.82 11.62 -2.53
N LYS A 16 -17.21 10.61 -3.32
CA LYS A 16 -16.58 9.29 -3.27
C LYS A 16 -15.14 9.32 -3.76
N LEU A 17 -14.86 10.09 -4.79
CA LEU A 17 -13.52 10.24 -5.35
C LEU A 17 -12.58 10.98 -4.39
N LEU A 18 -13.11 11.96 -3.65
CA LEU A 18 -12.41 12.67 -2.57
C LEU A 18 -12.10 11.72 -1.40
N VAL A 19 -13.05 10.87 -0.98
CA VAL A 19 -12.80 9.86 0.05
C VAL A 19 -11.72 8.87 -0.40
N LEU A 20 -11.73 8.43 -1.66
CA LEU A 20 -10.67 7.56 -2.19
C LEU A 20 -9.31 8.26 -2.24
N ALA A 21 -9.26 9.54 -2.63
CA ALA A 21 -8.04 10.33 -2.64
C ALA A 21 -7.48 10.51 -1.21
N LEU A 22 -8.36 10.76 -0.24
CA LEU A 22 -7.97 10.84 1.17
C LEU A 22 -7.42 9.51 1.68
N LEU A 23 -8.15 8.40 1.49
CA LEU A 23 -7.77 7.10 2.04
C LEU A 23 -6.54 6.48 1.37
N ASN A 24 -6.46 6.50 0.04
CA ASN A 24 -5.35 5.84 -0.68
C ASN A 24 -4.09 6.69 -0.76
N PHE A 25 -4.22 8.03 -0.71
CA PHE A 25 -3.08 8.92 -0.92
C PHE A 25 -2.82 9.83 0.27
N ALA A 26 -3.73 10.75 0.60
CA ALA A 26 -3.39 11.80 1.56
C ALA A 26 -3.16 11.27 2.98
N ILE A 27 -4.12 10.55 3.56
CA ILE A 27 -4.04 9.98 4.90
C ILE A 27 -2.99 8.87 4.92
N PHE A 28 -3.01 8.00 3.92
CA PHE A 28 -2.04 6.89 3.82
C PHE A 28 -0.61 7.39 3.83
N TRP A 29 -0.22 8.27 2.91
CA TRP A 29 1.15 8.76 2.83
C TRP A 29 1.52 9.63 4.03
N SER A 30 0.62 10.49 4.52
CA SER A 30 0.92 11.33 5.71
C SER A 30 1.22 10.48 6.94
N LEU A 31 0.38 9.48 7.22
CA LEU A 31 0.60 8.57 8.35
C LEU A 31 1.81 7.66 8.12
N LEU A 32 2.06 7.24 6.87
CA LEU A 32 3.24 6.47 6.51
C LEU A 32 4.52 7.27 6.77
N PHE A 33 4.56 8.55 6.41
CA PHE A 33 5.70 9.42 6.70
C PHE A 33 5.89 9.61 8.21
N VAL A 34 4.83 9.91 8.97
CA VAL A 34 4.92 10.00 10.45
C VAL A 34 5.47 8.71 11.05
N ALA A 35 5.00 7.56 10.59
CA ALA A 35 5.51 6.26 11.01
C ALA A 35 6.99 6.07 10.62
N ALA A 36 7.38 6.43 9.40
CA ALA A 36 8.75 6.30 8.92
C ALA A 36 9.75 7.20 9.66
N TYR A 37 9.33 8.38 10.12
CA TYR A 37 10.17 9.28 10.91
C TYR A 37 10.30 8.87 12.38
N ARG A 38 9.32 8.14 12.93
CA ARG A 38 9.24 7.81 14.37
C ARG A 38 9.55 6.36 14.69
N LEU A 39 9.45 5.46 13.72
CA LEU A 39 9.72 4.05 13.88
C LEU A 39 10.94 3.62 13.06
N PRO A 40 11.73 2.67 13.57
CA PRO A 40 12.63 1.90 12.74
C PRO A 40 11.87 1.25 11.59
N GLY A 41 12.49 1.21 10.40
CA GLY A 41 11.85 0.68 9.18
C GLY A 41 11.35 -0.76 9.32
N SER A 42 12.00 -1.58 10.16
CA SER A 42 11.54 -2.94 10.48
C SER A 42 10.17 -2.94 11.16
N ILE A 43 9.97 -2.14 12.21
CA ILE A 43 8.72 -2.04 12.95
C ILE A 43 7.60 -1.51 12.04
N ALA A 44 7.90 -0.47 11.26
CA ALA A 44 6.96 0.07 10.28
C ALA A 44 6.53 -0.99 9.24
N ALA A 45 7.46 -1.84 8.78
CA ALA A 45 7.16 -2.94 7.85
C ALA A 45 6.26 -4.02 8.49
N THR A 46 6.46 -4.35 9.78
CA THR A 46 5.60 -5.30 10.50
C THR A 46 4.18 -4.81 10.65
N LEU A 47 4.02 -3.55 11.05
CA LEU A 47 2.71 -2.96 11.21
C LEU A 47 2.01 -2.82 9.84
N SER A 48 2.76 -2.52 8.79
CA SER A 48 2.23 -2.52 7.41
C SER A 48 1.84 -3.92 6.92
N ALA A 49 2.48 -4.98 7.41
CA ALA A 49 2.12 -6.37 7.09
C ALA A 49 0.76 -6.79 7.68
N LEU A 50 0.15 -5.99 8.56
CA LEU A 50 -1.24 -6.16 9.01
C LEU A 50 -2.26 -5.68 7.95
N GLN A 51 -1.85 -4.91 6.95
CA GLN A 51 -2.71 -4.39 5.90
C GLN A 51 -3.55 -5.49 5.20
N PRO A 52 -3.00 -6.65 4.79
CA PRO A 52 -3.79 -7.71 4.17
C PRO A 52 -4.87 -8.28 5.10
N LEU A 53 -4.61 -8.39 6.40
CA LEU A 53 -5.62 -8.79 7.39
C LEU A 53 -6.73 -7.75 7.49
N ALA A 54 -6.38 -6.47 7.56
CA ALA A 54 -7.35 -5.39 7.55
C ALA A 54 -8.21 -5.42 6.26
N VAL A 55 -7.61 -5.69 5.10
CA VAL A 55 -8.34 -5.86 3.83
C VAL A 55 -9.30 -7.04 3.90
N ILE A 56 -8.89 -8.17 4.46
CA ILE A 56 -9.74 -9.37 4.61
C ILE A 56 -10.96 -9.06 5.50
N VAL A 57 -10.73 -8.43 6.66
CA VAL A 57 -11.79 -8.06 7.60
C VAL A 57 -12.75 -7.06 6.96
N LEU A 58 -12.22 -5.98 6.39
CA LEU A 58 -13.03 -4.94 5.75
C LEU A 58 -13.78 -5.46 4.52
N SER A 59 -13.18 -6.33 3.71
CA SER A 59 -13.86 -6.97 2.58
C SER A 59 -15.01 -7.87 3.06
N THR A 60 -14.81 -8.59 4.16
CA THR A 60 -15.86 -9.45 4.74
C THR A 60 -17.01 -8.62 5.30
N LEU A 61 -16.73 -7.52 6.01
CA LEU A 61 -17.75 -6.67 6.61
C LEU A 61 -18.49 -5.79 5.58
N ILE A 62 -17.74 -5.16 4.68
CA ILE A 62 -18.27 -4.12 3.77
C ILE A 62 -18.77 -4.71 2.45
N LEU A 63 -18.03 -5.64 1.86
CA LEU A 63 -18.39 -6.28 0.59
C LEU A 63 -19.19 -7.57 0.79
N ARG A 64 -19.34 -8.04 2.04
CA ARG A 64 -19.96 -9.34 2.39
C ARG A 64 -19.29 -10.53 1.69
N GLU A 65 -18.03 -10.37 1.28
CA GLU A 65 -17.24 -11.43 0.65
C GLU A 65 -16.61 -12.30 1.74
N ARG A 66 -17.14 -13.50 1.97
CA ARG A 66 -16.57 -14.43 2.96
C ARG A 66 -15.14 -14.82 2.59
N ALA A 67 -14.16 -14.40 3.39
CA ALA A 67 -12.78 -14.81 3.17
C ALA A 67 -12.61 -16.31 3.47
N PRO A 68 -11.87 -17.07 2.64
CA PRO A 68 -11.58 -18.46 2.93
C PRO A 68 -10.71 -18.57 4.18
N ARG A 69 -10.99 -19.55 5.06
CA ARG A 69 -10.26 -19.75 6.33
C ARG A 69 -8.74 -19.84 6.12
N LEU A 70 -8.31 -20.41 4.99
CA LEU A 70 -6.90 -20.50 4.62
C LEU A 70 -6.26 -19.14 4.30
N ALA A 71 -7.02 -18.17 3.75
CA ALA A 71 -6.49 -16.81 3.54
C ALA A 71 -6.37 -16.02 4.85
N VAL A 72 -7.26 -16.27 5.82
CA VAL A 72 -7.16 -15.70 7.17
C VAL A 72 -5.92 -16.28 7.87
N ALA A 73 -5.75 -17.60 7.83
CA ALA A 73 -4.58 -18.28 8.39
C ALA A 73 -3.28 -17.78 7.74
N ALA A 74 -3.24 -17.66 6.40
CA ALA A 74 -2.09 -17.13 5.67
C ALA A 74 -1.76 -15.68 6.03
N GLY A 75 -2.78 -14.84 6.27
CA GLY A 75 -2.57 -13.48 6.76
C GLY A 75 -1.96 -13.46 8.17
N CYS A 76 -2.45 -14.30 9.08
CA CYS A 76 -1.91 -14.42 10.43
C CYS A 76 -0.47 -14.94 10.43
N THR A 77 -0.15 -15.96 9.62
CA THR A 77 1.22 -16.48 9.49
C THR A 77 2.16 -15.48 8.82
N GLY A 78 1.68 -14.72 7.83
CA GLY A 78 2.44 -13.63 7.22
C GLY A 78 2.82 -12.55 8.24
N VAL A 79 1.87 -12.14 9.08
CA VAL A 79 2.12 -11.19 10.18
C VAL A 79 3.12 -11.75 11.19
N ALA A 80 3.00 -13.03 11.56
CA ALA A 80 3.94 -13.69 12.46
C ALA A 80 5.36 -13.76 11.86
N GLY A 81 5.48 -14.03 10.56
CA GLY A 81 6.77 -14.04 9.83
C GLY A 81 7.44 -12.68 9.83
N VAL A 82 6.67 -11.60 9.65
CA VAL A 82 7.23 -10.24 9.74
C VAL A 82 7.53 -9.86 11.20
N ALA A 83 6.72 -10.27 12.18
CA ALA A 83 7.02 -10.06 13.59
C ALA A 83 8.34 -10.74 14.02
N LEU A 84 8.63 -11.95 13.54
CA LEU A 84 9.89 -12.67 13.79
C LEU A 84 11.11 -11.96 13.20
N LEU A 85 10.97 -11.39 12.00
CA LEU A 85 11.99 -10.55 11.36
C LEU A 85 12.35 -9.32 12.22
N VAL A 86 11.46 -8.88 13.09
CA VAL A 86 11.55 -7.59 13.78
C VAL A 86 11.83 -7.68 15.27
N LEU A 87 11.27 -8.69 15.97
CA LEU A 87 11.61 -8.97 17.38
C LEU A 87 13.10 -9.31 17.58
N ALA A 88 13.85 -9.58 16.51
CA ALA A 88 15.28 -9.83 16.56
C ALA A 88 16.13 -8.58 16.89
N ARG A 89 15.55 -7.39 17.02
CA ARG A 89 16.26 -6.16 17.41
C ARG A 89 15.58 -5.47 18.59
N ASP A 90 16.37 -5.20 19.62
CA ASP A 90 15.96 -4.47 20.83
C ASP A 90 15.72 -2.99 20.45
N VAL A 91 14.45 -2.57 20.35
CA VAL A 91 14.13 -1.20 19.95
C VAL A 91 12.98 -0.62 20.77
N SER A 92 13.18 0.61 21.25
CA SER A 92 12.15 1.43 21.88
C SER A 92 11.03 1.78 20.90
N LEU A 93 9.79 1.43 21.25
CA LEU A 93 8.60 1.71 20.47
C LEU A 93 8.05 3.11 20.79
N ASP A 94 7.94 4.00 19.79
CA ASP A 94 7.14 5.23 19.90
C ASP A 94 5.66 4.92 19.60
N ALA A 95 4.79 5.12 20.60
CA ALA A 95 3.36 4.88 20.47
C ALA A 95 2.73 5.68 19.32
N ILE A 96 3.19 6.92 19.08
CA ILE A 96 2.68 7.76 17.98
C ILE A 96 3.01 7.13 16.63
N GLY A 97 4.23 6.63 16.48
CA GLY A 97 4.66 5.91 15.28
C GLY A 97 3.84 4.63 15.03
N VAL A 98 3.53 3.88 16.10
CA VAL A 98 2.71 2.65 16.01
C VAL A 98 1.28 2.97 15.54
N PHE A 99 0.62 3.95 16.15
CA PHE A 99 -0.72 4.37 15.72
C PHE A 99 -0.72 4.90 14.28
N ALA A 100 0.33 5.63 13.88
CA ALA A 100 0.47 6.11 12.52
C ALA A 100 0.62 4.95 11.51
N ALA A 101 1.44 3.95 11.81
CA ALA A 101 1.61 2.78 10.93
C ALA A 101 0.34 1.93 10.81
N LEU A 102 -0.37 1.72 11.92
CA LEU A 102 -1.66 1.02 11.90
C LEU A 102 -2.73 1.82 11.15
N GLY A 103 -2.75 3.14 11.35
CA GLY A 103 -3.65 4.04 10.67
C GLY A 103 -3.39 4.08 9.16
N SER A 104 -2.14 4.08 8.72
CA SER A 104 -1.80 4.02 7.29
C SER A 104 -2.22 2.68 6.67
N ALA A 105 -1.92 1.56 7.32
CA ALA A 105 -2.36 0.24 6.89
C ALA A 105 -3.89 0.15 6.78
N GLY A 106 -4.62 0.69 7.77
CA GLY A 106 -6.08 0.76 7.78
C GLY A 106 -6.66 1.67 6.69
N ALA A 107 -6.03 2.82 6.43
CA ALA A 107 -6.42 3.73 5.37
C ALA A 107 -6.25 3.09 3.99
N ALA A 108 -5.11 2.45 3.73
CA ALA A 108 -4.86 1.73 2.48
C ALA A 108 -5.82 0.55 2.28
N ALA A 109 -6.09 -0.21 3.35
CA ALA A 109 -7.05 -1.30 3.31
C ALA A 109 -8.47 -0.81 2.98
N SER A 110 -8.91 0.26 3.65
CA SER A 110 -10.20 0.90 3.40
C SER A 110 -10.29 1.44 1.98
N GLY A 111 -9.23 2.11 1.51
CA GLY A 111 -9.12 2.64 0.15
C GLY A 111 -9.31 1.58 -0.92
N MET A 112 -8.67 0.40 -0.78
CA MET A 112 -8.86 -0.73 -1.68
C MET A 112 -10.30 -1.28 -1.68
N VAL A 113 -10.89 -1.43 -0.48
CA VAL A 113 -12.23 -2.00 -0.33
C VAL A 113 -13.30 -1.06 -0.88
N TYR A 114 -13.23 0.24 -0.57
CA TYR A 114 -14.16 1.23 -1.12
C TYR A 114 -13.98 1.43 -2.62
N PHE A 115 -12.75 1.35 -3.14
CA PHE A 115 -12.50 1.37 -4.58
C PHE A 115 -13.24 0.25 -5.29
N LYS A 116 -13.17 -0.98 -4.76
CA LYS A 116 -13.96 -2.11 -5.29
C LYS A 116 -15.47 -1.95 -5.05
N LYS A 117 -15.90 -1.42 -3.90
CA LYS A 117 -17.31 -1.26 -3.54
C LYS A 117 -18.04 -0.34 -4.52
N TRP A 118 -17.44 0.81 -4.82
CA TRP A 118 -18.12 1.87 -5.56
C TRP A 118 -18.16 1.68 -7.07
N ARG A 119 -17.37 0.74 -7.62
CA ARG A 119 -17.35 0.34 -9.05
C ARG A 119 -17.75 1.47 -9.99
N MET A 120 -17.05 2.60 -9.90
CA MET A 120 -17.49 3.80 -10.61
C MET A 120 -17.45 3.54 -12.13
N PRO A 121 -18.42 4.06 -12.90
CA PRO A 121 -18.43 3.96 -14.35
C PRO A 121 -17.42 4.95 -14.98
N ALA A 122 -16.20 4.93 -14.49
CA ALA A 122 -15.06 5.72 -14.93
C ALA A 122 -13.91 4.78 -15.23
N THR A 123 -13.05 5.13 -16.20
CA THR A 123 -11.88 4.29 -16.47
C THR A 123 -10.95 4.31 -15.26
N VAL A 124 -10.18 3.24 -15.05
CA VAL A 124 -9.14 3.19 -14.00
C VAL A 124 -8.17 4.36 -14.15
N VAL A 125 -7.90 4.78 -15.39
CA VAL A 125 -7.08 5.95 -15.71
C VAL A 125 -7.72 7.22 -15.18
N ASP A 126 -9.01 7.47 -15.47
CA ASP A 126 -9.73 8.65 -14.97
C ASP A 126 -9.73 8.74 -13.44
N MET A 127 -10.03 7.62 -12.77
CA MET A 127 -10.10 7.59 -11.31
C MET A 127 -8.73 7.83 -10.66
N THR A 128 -7.67 7.19 -11.19
CA THR A 128 -6.30 7.36 -10.68
C THR A 128 -5.83 8.79 -10.92
N SER A 129 -6.14 9.35 -12.10
CA SER A 129 -5.77 10.71 -12.48
C SER A 129 -6.35 11.75 -11.52
N TRP A 130 -7.64 11.66 -11.25
CA TRP A 130 -8.33 12.59 -10.36
C TRP A 130 -7.93 12.41 -8.90
N GLN A 131 -7.68 11.16 -8.46
CA GLN A 131 -7.15 10.92 -7.11
C GLN A 131 -5.76 11.51 -6.92
N LEU A 132 -4.86 11.38 -7.91
CA LEU A 132 -3.52 11.95 -7.85
C LEU A 132 -3.54 13.49 -7.87
N VAL A 133 -4.39 14.10 -8.69
CA VAL A 133 -4.54 15.57 -8.71
C VAL A 133 -5.08 16.07 -7.38
N LEU A 134 -6.14 15.45 -6.83
CA LEU A 134 -6.68 15.84 -5.54
C LEU A 134 -5.69 15.59 -4.41
N ALA A 135 -4.99 14.47 -4.41
CA ALA A 135 -3.96 14.18 -3.42
C ALA A 135 -2.82 15.19 -3.48
N GLY A 136 -2.32 15.51 -4.67
CA GLY A 136 -1.31 16.55 -4.86
C GLY A 136 -1.79 17.89 -4.33
N PHE A 137 -3.03 18.28 -4.65
CA PHE A 137 -3.62 19.52 -4.14
C PHE A 137 -3.76 19.52 -2.61
N LEU A 138 -4.19 18.41 -2.01
CA LEU A 138 -4.35 18.28 -0.55
C LEU A 138 -3.00 18.25 0.18
N LEU A 139 -1.96 17.66 -0.43
CA LEU A 139 -0.62 17.56 0.15
C LEU A 139 0.23 18.82 -0.06
N THR A 140 -0.11 19.67 -1.04
CA THR A 140 0.66 20.89 -1.34
C THR A 140 0.71 21.86 -0.14
N PRO A 141 -0.40 22.21 0.53
CA PRO A 141 -0.34 23.08 1.71
C PRO A 141 0.51 22.50 2.84
N THR A 142 0.37 21.19 3.10
CA THR A 142 1.13 20.53 4.16
C THR A 142 2.63 20.48 3.84
N ALA A 143 3.01 20.24 2.59
CA ALA A 143 4.40 20.26 2.15
C ALA A 143 5.00 21.67 2.26
N LEU A 144 4.25 22.70 1.83
CA LEU A 144 4.71 24.08 1.92
C LEU A 144 4.89 24.57 3.35
N VAL A 145 4.02 24.15 4.28
CA VAL A 145 4.14 24.50 5.70
C VAL A 145 5.28 23.74 6.39
N ALA A 146 5.46 22.46 6.07
CA ALA A 146 6.46 21.62 6.73
C ALA A 146 7.88 21.81 6.17
N GLU A 147 8.04 21.94 4.85
CA GLU A 147 9.33 21.95 4.17
C GLU A 147 9.67 23.29 3.49
N GLY A 148 8.68 24.17 3.28
CA GLY A 148 8.87 25.45 2.59
C GLY A 148 8.96 25.34 1.07
N VAL A 149 9.24 26.46 0.40
CA VAL A 149 9.44 26.49 -1.06
C VAL A 149 10.87 26.04 -1.38
N PRO A 150 11.06 25.07 -2.30
CA PRO A 150 12.40 24.66 -2.71
C PRO A 150 13.18 25.84 -3.28
N GLN A 151 14.33 26.17 -2.68
CA GLN A 151 15.14 27.32 -3.11
C GLN A 151 15.90 27.06 -4.41
N SER A 152 16.15 25.80 -4.75
CA SER A 152 16.70 25.40 -6.05
C SER A 152 16.22 24.00 -6.44
N ILE A 153 15.91 23.82 -7.72
CA ILE A 153 15.58 22.50 -8.29
C ILE A 153 16.73 22.15 -9.23
N SER A 154 17.57 21.19 -8.85
CA SER A 154 18.63 20.69 -9.74
C SER A 154 18.05 19.84 -10.87
N SER A 155 18.80 19.69 -11.97
CA SER A 155 18.44 18.76 -13.06
C SER A 155 18.30 17.31 -12.59
N THR A 156 19.10 16.90 -11.59
CA THR A 156 18.99 15.58 -10.94
C THR A 156 17.69 15.44 -10.16
N ASN A 157 17.28 16.48 -9.40
CA ASN A 157 16.00 16.45 -8.70
C ASN A 157 14.82 16.38 -9.69
N LEU A 158 14.90 17.16 -10.77
CA LEU A 158 13.88 17.14 -11.82
C LEU A 158 13.77 15.76 -12.48
N ALA A 159 14.89 15.13 -12.83
CA ALA A 159 14.91 13.77 -13.37
C ALA A 159 14.32 12.75 -12.37
N GLY A 160 14.64 12.88 -11.08
CA GLY A 160 14.07 12.08 -10.01
C GLY A 160 12.54 12.25 -9.89
N PHE A 161 12.05 13.49 -9.94
CA PHE A 161 10.61 13.77 -9.91
C PHE A 161 9.88 13.21 -11.12
N ILE A 162 10.46 13.33 -12.33
CA ILE A 162 9.89 12.76 -13.55
C ILE A 162 9.84 11.25 -13.45
N TRP A 163 10.92 10.61 -12.97
CA TRP A 163 10.97 9.16 -12.79
C TRP A 163 9.94 8.66 -11.79
N ILE A 164 9.86 9.25 -10.59
CA ILE A 164 8.89 8.87 -9.56
C ILE A 164 7.46 9.17 -10.02
N GLY A 165 7.24 10.29 -10.70
CA GLY A 165 5.92 10.67 -11.22
C GLY A 165 5.42 9.75 -12.34
N LEU A 166 6.28 9.38 -13.29
CA LEU A 166 5.89 8.54 -14.42
C LEU A 166 5.92 7.04 -14.05
N VAL A 167 7.04 6.56 -13.54
CA VAL A 167 7.24 5.12 -13.30
C VAL A 167 6.64 4.74 -11.96
N GLY A 168 7.06 5.42 -10.89
CA GLY A 168 6.65 5.10 -9.51
C GLY A 168 5.17 5.38 -9.22
N THR A 169 4.56 6.29 -9.97
CA THR A 169 3.18 6.72 -9.75
C THR A 169 2.29 6.30 -10.91
N VAL A 170 2.42 6.93 -12.08
CA VAL A 170 1.53 6.71 -13.23
C VAL A 170 1.47 5.23 -13.63
N CYS A 171 2.60 4.58 -13.91
CA CYS A 171 2.62 3.17 -14.32
C CYS A 171 2.20 2.24 -13.18
N ALA A 172 2.78 2.42 -11.98
CA ALA A 172 2.51 1.55 -10.84
C ALA A 172 1.04 1.56 -10.41
N TYR A 173 0.41 2.73 -10.27
CA TYR A 173 -1.00 2.81 -9.85
C TYR A 173 -1.96 2.27 -10.91
N LEU A 174 -1.66 2.45 -12.21
CA LEU A 174 -2.48 1.84 -13.27
C LEU A 174 -2.49 0.32 -13.17
N VAL A 175 -1.32 -0.30 -12.98
CA VAL A 175 -1.20 -1.74 -12.79
C VAL A 175 -1.91 -2.17 -11.52
N TRP A 176 -1.73 -1.43 -10.42
CA TRP A 176 -2.32 -1.71 -9.11
C TRP A 176 -3.85 -1.71 -9.15
N PHE A 177 -4.47 -0.59 -9.57
CA PHE A 177 -5.93 -0.48 -9.61
C PHE A 177 -6.55 -1.42 -10.66
N ARG A 178 -5.87 -1.66 -11.79
CA ARG A 178 -6.28 -2.69 -12.75
C ARG A 178 -6.22 -4.09 -12.14
N GLY A 179 -5.21 -4.37 -11.31
CA GLY A 179 -5.14 -5.58 -10.50
C GLY A 179 -6.33 -5.71 -9.56
N ILE A 180 -6.68 -4.66 -8.81
CA ILE A 180 -7.80 -4.69 -7.85
C ILE A 180 -9.12 -4.98 -8.56
N THR A 181 -9.36 -4.32 -9.70
CA THR A 181 -10.58 -4.53 -10.48
C THR A 181 -10.69 -5.95 -11.07
N ARG A 182 -9.57 -6.58 -11.47
CA ARG A 182 -9.57 -7.90 -12.12
C ARG A 182 -9.44 -9.07 -11.14
N LEU A 183 -8.60 -8.96 -10.12
CA LEU A 183 -8.24 -10.03 -9.20
C LEU A 183 -8.91 -9.89 -7.82
N GLY A 184 -9.43 -8.71 -7.51
CA GLY A 184 -10.01 -8.39 -6.20
C GLY A 184 -8.97 -7.98 -5.15
N PRO A 185 -9.39 -7.23 -4.11
CA PRO A 185 -8.51 -6.61 -3.14
C PRO A 185 -7.75 -7.63 -2.30
N GLY A 186 -8.34 -8.78 -1.96
CA GLY A 186 -7.66 -9.81 -1.17
C GLY A 186 -6.46 -10.46 -1.87
N VAL A 187 -6.55 -10.70 -3.18
CA VAL A 187 -5.42 -11.26 -3.96
C VAL A 187 -4.33 -10.20 -4.13
N VAL A 188 -4.72 -8.96 -4.46
CA VAL A 188 -3.78 -7.86 -4.69
C VAL A 188 -3.07 -7.43 -3.40
N SER A 189 -3.77 -7.41 -2.26
CA SER A 189 -3.16 -7.08 -0.98
C SER A 189 -2.09 -8.09 -0.57
N LEU A 190 -2.31 -9.38 -0.87
CA LEU A 190 -1.31 -10.42 -0.65
C LEU A 190 -0.08 -10.16 -1.54
N MET A 191 -0.25 -9.85 -2.83
CA MET A 191 0.89 -9.54 -3.72
C MET A 191 1.77 -8.38 -3.20
N GLY A 192 1.22 -7.46 -2.41
CA GLY A 192 2.00 -6.43 -1.72
C GLY A 192 3.10 -6.97 -0.80
N MET A 193 2.94 -8.19 -0.26
CA MET A 193 3.95 -8.85 0.57
C MET A 193 5.20 -9.29 -0.22
N VAL A 194 5.19 -9.21 -1.56
CA VAL A 194 6.39 -9.39 -2.38
C VAL A 194 7.37 -8.22 -2.23
N SER A 195 6.86 -7.02 -1.91
CA SER A 195 7.68 -5.81 -1.76
C SER A 195 8.77 -5.94 -0.67
N PRO A 196 8.49 -6.39 0.57
CA PRO A 196 9.53 -6.59 1.57
C PRO A 196 10.55 -7.68 1.18
N VAL A 197 10.15 -8.71 0.45
CA VAL A 197 11.08 -9.73 -0.08
C VAL A 197 12.02 -9.12 -1.11
N ALA A 198 11.48 -8.35 -2.06
CA ALA A 198 12.28 -7.66 -3.06
C ALA A 198 13.26 -6.66 -2.42
N ALA A 199 12.81 -5.93 -1.40
CA ALA A 199 13.65 -5.02 -0.63
C ALA A 199 14.81 -5.75 0.07
N ALA A 200 14.55 -6.90 0.70
CA ALA A 200 15.59 -7.71 1.36
C ALA A 200 16.62 -8.26 0.35
N ILE A 201 16.17 -8.74 -0.82
CA ILE A 201 17.06 -9.24 -1.88
C ILE A 201 17.95 -8.10 -2.42
N LEU A 202 17.34 -6.95 -2.74
CA LEU A 202 18.08 -5.78 -3.21
C LEU A 202 19.08 -5.28 -2.16
N ALA A 203 18.69 -5.30 -0.88
CA ALA A 203 19.56 -4.91 0.21
C ALA A 203 20.79 -5.82 0.31
N TRP A 204 20.60 -7.14 0.23
CA TRP A 204 21.70 -8.10 0.17
C TRP A 204 22.61 -7.87 -1.04
N MET A 205 22.04 -7.65 -2.23
CA MET A 205 22.80 -7.45 -3.48
C MET A 205 23.62 -6.17 -3.49
N TYR A 206 23.05 -5.05 -3.03
CA TYR A 206 23.69 -3.72 -3.13
C TYR A 206 24.53 -3.35 -1.91
N PHE A 207 24.13 -3.76 -0.71
CA PHE A 207 24.85 -3.41 0.52
C PHE A 207 25.75 -4.54 1.04
N GLY A 208 25.75 -5.71 0.38
CA GLY A 208 26.57 -6.86 0.78
C GLY A 208 26.24 -7.41 2.18
N GLN A 209 25.10 -7.01 2.76
CA GLN A 209 24.67 -7.46 4.08
C GLN A 209 24.21 -8.91 3.98
N GLY A 210 24.99 -9.84 4.53
CA GLY A 210 24.62 -11.25 4.55
C GLY A 210 23.24 -11.46 5.19
N LEU A 211 22.38 -12.19 4.49
CA LEU A 211 21.05 -12.54 5.00
C LEU A 211 21.20 -13.40 6.26
N SER A 212 20.71 -12.90 7.38
CA SER A 212 20.64 -13.67 8.62
C SER A 212 19.68 -14.86 8.46
N LEU A 213 19.86 -15.89 9.28
CA LEU A 213 18.96 -17.05 9.29
C LEU A 213 17.49 -16.64 9.53
N ASN A 214 17.27 -15.61 10.34
CA ASN A 214 15.95 -15.05 10.63
C ASN A 214 15.33 -14.38 9.40
N GLU A 215 16.12 -13.67 8.58
CA GLU A 215 15.64 -13.07 7.33
C GLU A 215 15.26 -14.13 6.30
N ILE A 216 16.07 -15.19 6.18
CA ILE A 216 15.78 -16.32 5.27
C ILE A 216 14.48 -17.02 5.67
N LEU A 217 14.31 -17.28 6.97
CA LEU A 217 13.07 -17.87 7.51
C LEU A 217 11.87 -16.96 7.26
N GLY A 218 12.00 -15.66 7.52
CA GLY A 218 10.95 -14.67 7.25
C GLY A 218 10.53 -14.63 5.78
N ILE A 219 11.49 -14.59 4.85
CA ILE A 219 11.25 -14.64 3.40
C ILE A 219 10.49 -15.93 3.03
N THR A 220 10.91 -17.07 3.57
CA THR A 220 10.28 -18.37 3.29
C THR A 220 8.83 -18.42 3.80
N ILE A 221 8.57 -17.93 5.02
CA ILE A 221 7.22 -17.84 5.59
C ILE A 221 6.32 -16.93 4.74
N ILE A 222 6.84 -15.81 4.25
CA ILE A 222 6.11 -14.88 3.38
C ILE A 222 5.74 -15.59 2.07
N PHE A 223 6.69 -16.28 1.41
CA PHE A 223 6.41 -17.02 0.18
C PHE A 223 5.37 -18.13 0.38
N LEU A 224 5.47 -18.90 1.46
CA LEU A 224 4.50 -19.95 1.77
C LEU A 224 3.11 -19.36 2.06
N SER A 225 3.04 -18.25 2.80
CA SER A 225 1.80 -17.55 3.09
C SER A 225 1.16 -16.96 1.82
N LEU A 226 1.96 -16.38 0.94
CA LEU A 226 1.54 -15.90 -0.37
C LEU A 226 0.96 -17.03 -1.22
N TRP A 227 1.68 -18.14 -1.33
CA TRP A 227 1.26 -19.29 -2.11
C TRP A 227 -0.04 -19.89 -1.57
N ALA A 228 -0.15 -20.11 -0.25
CA ALA A 228 -1.35 -20.63 0.39
C ALA A 228 -2.55 -19.68 0.23
N GLY A 229 -2.34 -18.37 0.45
CA GLY A 229 -3.36 -17.35 0.30
C GLY A 229 -3.88 -17.22 -1.13
N GLN A 230 -2.99 -17.15 -2.12
CA GLN A 230 -3.37 -17.12 -3.53
C GLN A 230 -4.10 -18.40 -3.97
N SER A 231 -3.63 -19.56 -3.53
CA SER A 231 -4.26 -20.86 -3.82
C SER A 231 -5.69 -20.94 -3.28
N ALA A 232 -5.93 -20.39 -2.08
CA ALA A 232 -7.26 -20.34 -1.48
C ALA A 232 -8.24 -19.49 -2.29
N TRP A 233 -7.79 -18.31 -2.72
CA TRP A 233 -8.61 -17.40 -3.54
C TRP A 233 -8.84 -17.93 -4.96
N ARG A 234 -7.85 -18.59 -5.56
CA ARG A 234 -7.98 -19.22 -6.88
C ARG A 234 -9.01 -20.34 -6.88
N ARG A 235 -9.03 -21.20 -5.85
CA ARG A 235 -10.05 -22.26 -5.71
C ARG A 235 -11.47 -21.71 -5.59
N LYS A 236 -11.64 -20.59 -4.88
CA LYS A 236 -12.94 -19.92 -4.72
C LYS A 236 -13.44 -19.25 -6.01
N LEU A 237 -12.55 -18.78 -6.88
CA LEU A 237 -12.92 -18.20 -8.18
C LEU A 237 -13.34 -19.25 -9.22
N LEU A 238 -12.99 -20.52 -8.99
CA LEU A 238 -13.28 -21.65 -9.87
C LEU A 238 -14.47 -22.50 -9.39
N SER A 239 -15.05 -22.19 -8.22
CA SER A 239 -16.21 -22.84 -7.61
C SER A 239 -17.46 -21.97 -7.73
#